data_AF-A0A5J4QBE4-F1
#
_entry.id   AF-A0A5J4QBE4-F1
#
_cell.length_a   1.000
_cell.length_b   1.000
_cell.length_c   1.000
_cell.angle_alpha   90.00
_cell.angle_beta   90.00
_cell.angle_gamma   90.00
#
_symmetry.space_group_name_H-M   'P 1'
#
loop_
_entity.id
_entity.type
_entity.pdbx_description
1 polymer ?
#
loop_
_entity_poly.entity_id
_entity_poly.type
_entity_poly.pdbx_seq_one_letter_code
_entity_poly.pdbx_strand_id
1 'polypeptide(L)'
;MTAIGALIGLILSILLIIKKIPPIYSLILGAVVGGLIGGFSLPQTVVLMLDGVKDIMSAVLRILAAGVLSGMLVKTGAAASISNTIVHTLNERHTFLALALATMLLTAIGVFIDVAVITVAPIALSLGQRLSIPKGTLLIAMIGGGKCGNIISPNPNTIVAAENFGADLSSVMFVNIVPIRRAIHP
;
A
#
# COMPACT_ATOMS: atom_id res chain seq x y z
N MET A 1 -23.48 0.42 20.27
CA MET A 1 -22.34 1.36 20.34
C MET A 1 -22.90 2.75 20.18
N THR A 2 -22.66 3.66 21.13
CA THR A 2 -22.93 5.08 20.87
C THR A 2 -21.79 5.64 20.00
N ALA A 3 -22.12 6.39 18.95
CA ALA A 3 -21.12 6.98 18.06
C ALA A 3 -20.10 7.86 18.81
N ILE A 4 -20.53 8.41 19.95
CA ILE A 4 -19.72 9.25 20.84
C ILE A 4 -18.57 8.45 21.48
N GLY A 5 -18.83 7.22 21.94
CA GLY A 5 -17.78 6.37 22.54
C GLY A 5 -16.68 6.03 21.54
N ALA A 6 -17.05 5.68 20.31
CA ALA A 6 -16.09 5.42 19.23
C ALA A 6 -15.27 6.67 18.86
N LEU A 7 -15.91 7.85 18.81
CA LEU A 7 -15.23 9.11 18.52
C LEU A 7 -14.17 9.45 19.59
N ILE A 8 -14.52 9.27 20.87
CA ILE A 8 -13.60 9.53 21.99
C ILE A 8 -12.42 8.53 21.95
N GLY A 9 -12.70 7.25 21.70
CA GLY A 9 -11.67 6.24 21.53
C GLY A 9 -10.70 6.57 20.40
N LEU A 10 -11.23 7.03 19.25
CA LEU A 10 -10.43 7.44 18.10
C LEU A 10 -9.56 8.67 18.40
N ILE A 11 -10.13 9.70 19.02
CA ILE A 11 -9.39 10.91 19.43
C ILE A 11 -8.25 10.52 20.37
N LEU A 12 -8.52 9.65 21.36
CA LEU A 12 -7.50 9.16 22.27
C LEU A 12 -6.37 8.43 21.53
N SER A 13 -6.70 7.53 20.60
CA SER A 13 -5.69 6.84 19.77
C SER A 13 -4.82 7.82 19.00
N ILE A 14 -5.41 8.83 18.35
CA ILE A 14 -4.68 9.84 17.58
C ILE A 14 -3.72 10.63 18.49
N LEU A 15 -4.19 11.05 19.67
CA LEU A 15 -3.35 11.77 20.64
C LEU A 15 -2.16 10.93 21.12
N LEU A 16 -2.37 9.62 21.35
CA LEU A 16 -1.29 8.71 21.75
C LEU A 16 -0.27 8.51 20.61
N ILE A 17 -0.73 8.42 19.35
CA ILE A 17 0.15 8.34 18.18
C ILE A 17 0.99 9.61 18.02
N ILE A 18 0.38 10.79 18.19
CA ILE A 18 1.10 12.08 18.16
C ILE A 18 2.15 12.15 19.28
N LYS A 19 1.89 11.53 20.44
CA LYS A 19 2.86 11.37 21.54
C LYS A 19 3.94 10.31 21.29
N LYS A 20 4.07 9.80 20.07
CA LYS A 20 5.05 8.78 19.65
C LYS A 20 4.89 7.40 20.31
N ILE A 21 3.70 7.08 20.82
CA ILE A 21 3.39 5.71 21.23
C ILE A 21 3.16 4.89 19.95
N PRO A 22 3.66 3.63 19.87
CA PRO A 22 3.45 2.81 18.68
C PRO A 22 1.96 2.64 18.37
N PRO A 23 1.52 2.81 17.09
CA PRO A 23 0.11 2.83 16.72
C PRO A 23 -0.70 1.62 17.18
N ILE A 24 -0.09 0.43 17.20
CA ILE A 24 -0.72 -0.81 17.68
C ILE A 24 -1.27 -0.63 19.10
N TYR A 25 -0.47 -0.13 20.03
CA TYR A 25 -0.90 0.04 21.41
C TYR A 25 -1.93 1.16 21.54
N SER A 26 -1.74 2.24 20.79
CA SER A 26 -2.66 3.38 20.78
C SER A 26 -4.06 3.01 20.28
N LEU A 27 -4.14 2.19 19.23
CA LEU A 27 -5.41 1.73 18.65
C LEU A 27 -6.11 0.72 19.54
N ILE A 28 -5.38 -0.24 20.13
CA ILE A 28 -5.96 -1.20 21.09
C ILE A 28 -6.54 -0.46 22.30
N LEU A 29 -5.79 0.48 22.86
CA LEU A 29 -6.21 1.22 24.05
C LEU A 29 -7.40 2.13 23.73
N GLY A 30 -7.40 2.82 22.60
CA GLY A 30 -8.53 3.63 22.16
C GLY A 30 -9.79 2.80 21.85
N ALA A 31 -9.64 1.60 21.28
CA ALA A 31 -10.77 0.69 21.06
C ALA A 31 -11.39 0.21 22.38
N VAL A 32 -10.56 -0.15 23.37
CA VAL A 32 -11.02 -0.53 24.71
C VAL A 32 -11.74 0.62 25.40
N VAL A 33 -11.11 1.80 25.46
CA VAL A 33 -11.71 2.99 26.09
C VAL A 33 -12.98 3.41 25.37
N GLY A 34 -12.99 3.38 24.03
CA GLY A 34 -14.16 3.72 23.22
C GLY A 34 -15.32 2.75 23.39
N GLY A 35 -15.04 1.45 23.55
CA GLY A 35 -16.05 0.43 23.85
C GLY A 35 -16.68 0.60 25.23
N LEU A 36 -15.87 0.87 26.26
CA LEU A 36 -16.32 1.11 27.63
C LEU A 36 -17.18 2.37 27.74
N ILE A 37 -16.72 3.50 27.17
CA ILE A 37 -17.49 4.75 27.11
C ILE A 37 -18.74 4.59 26.24
N GLY A 38 -18.66 3.73 25.22
CA GLY A 38 -19.76 3.35 24.34
C GLY A 38 -20.88 2.55 25.02
N GLY A 39 -20.75 2.21 26.30
CA GLY A 39 -21.74 1.52 27.13
C GLY A 39 -21.60 -0.01 27.15
N PHE A 40 -20.50 -0.57 26.61
CA PHE A 40 -20.27 -2.01 26.62
C PHE A 40 -19.45 -2.43 27.84
N SER A 41 -19.66 -3.67 28.30
CA SER A 41 -18.77 -4.28 29.28
C SER A 41 -17.41 -4.62 28.66
N LEU A 42 -16.38 -4.82 29.49
CA LEU A 42 -15.05 -5.19 29.02
C LEU A 42 -15.08 -6.48 28.17
N PRO A 43 -15.76 -7.58 28.56
CA PRO A 43 -15.86 -8.77 27.72
C PRO A 43 -16.55 -8.51 26.38
N GLN A 44 -17.63 -7.73 26.37
CA GLN A 44 -18.35 -7.38 25.14
C GLN A 44 -17.47 -6.54 24.20
N THR A 45 -16.71 -5.60 24.75
CA THR A 45 -15.77 -4.78 23.99
C THR A 45 -14.71 -5.65 23.30
N VAL A 46 -14.15 -6.62 24.03
CA VAL A 46 -13.16 -7.55 23.46
C VAL A 46 -13.79 -8.42 22.37
N VAL A 47 -15.02 -8.92 22.56
CA VAL A 47 -15.73 -9.69 21.52
C VAL A 47 -15.95 -8.85 20.26
N LEU A 48 -16.41 -7.60 20.40
CA LEU A 48 -16.58 -6.68 19.26
C LEU A 48 -15.25 -6.41 18.54
N MET A 49 -14.16 -6.25 19.27
CA MET A 49 -12.82 -6.12 18.68
C MET A 49 -12.42 -7.37 17.91
N LEU A 50 -12.68 -8.56 18.46
CA LEU A 50 -12.39 -9.83 17.79
C LEU A 50 -13.24 -10.02 16.53
N ASP A 51 -14.51 -9.66 16.57
CA ASP A 51 -15.39 -9.76 15.41
C ASP A 51 -14.95 -8.80 14.31
N GLY A 52 -14.60 -7.55 14.63
CA GLY A 52 -14.03 -6.62 13.65
C GLY A 52 -12.71 -7.11 13.03
N VAL A 53 -11.89 -7.86 13.78
CA VAL A 53 -10.68 -8.50 13.25
C VAL A 53 -11.01 -9.67 12.33
N LYS A 54 -12.02 -10.49 12.65
CA LYS A 54 -12.46 -11.61 11.80
C LYS A 54 -12.93 -11.11 10.43
N ASP A 55 -13.66 -10.00 10.39
CA ASP A 55 -14.20 -9.43 9.15
C ASP A 55 -13.10 -9.05 8.15
N ILE A 56 -11.93 -8.61 8.65
CA ILE A 56 -10.80 -8.20 7.80
C ILE A 56 -9.72 -9.27 7.63
N MET A 57 -9.85 -10.45 8.26
CA MET A 57 -8.78 -11.46 8.26
C MET A 57 -8.47 -11.98 6.85
N SER A 58 -9.49 -12.12 5.99
CA SER A 58 -9.31 -12.51 4.59
C SER A 58 -8.37 -11.54 3.85
N ALA A 59 -8.65 -10.23 3.93
CA ALA A 59 -7.76 -9.21 3.39
C ALA A 59 -6.35 -9.30 3.98
N VAL A 60 -6.23 -9.38 5.31
CA VAL A 60 -4.92 -9.41 5.98
C VAL A 60 -4.08 -10.58 5.51
N LEU A 61 -4.66 -11.78 5.36
CA LEU A 61 -3.94 -12.95 4.85
C LEU A 61 -3.46 -12.76 3.42
N ARG A 62 -4.30 -12.20 2.53
CA ARG A 62 -3.91 -11.90 1.15
C ARG A 62 -2.77 -10.88 1.09
N ILE A 63 -2.84 -9.85 1.93
CA ILE A 63 -1.82 -8.80 2.07
C ILE A 63 -0.49 -9.40 2.55
N LEU A 64 -0.54 -10.25 3.58
CA LEU A 64 0.65 -10.91 4.11
C LEU A 64 1.28 -11.81 3.06
N ALA A 65 0.48 -12.58 2.31
CA ALA A 65 0.98 -13.41 1.22
C ALA A 65 1.68 -12.57 0.13
N ALA A 66 1.06 -11.48 -0.32
CA ALA A 66 1.67 -10.54 -1.27
C ALA A 66 2.95 -9.90 -0.72
N GLY A 67 2.94 -9.50 0.56
CA GLY A 67 4.09 -8.93 1.25
C GLY A 67 5.27 -9.90 1.39
N VAL A 68 5.00 -11.17 1.69
CA VAL A 68 6.04 -12.23 1.75
C VAL A 68 6.64 -12.47 0.36
N LEU A 69 5.81 -12.55 -0.68
CA LEU A 69 6.29 -12.68 -2.07
C LEU A 69 7.16 -11.48 -2.48
N SER A 70 6.69 -10.27 -2.21
CA SER A 70 7.44 -9.03 -2.42
C SER A 70 8.77 -9.03 -1.66
N GLY A 71 8.77 -9.43 -0.38
CA GLY A 71 9.97 -9.53 0.45
C GLY A 71 10.98 -10.51 -0.11
N MET A 72 10.53 -11.65 -0.64
CA MET A 72 11.39 -12.64 -1.29
C MET A 72 12.00 -12.12 -2.59
N LEU A 73 11.25 -11.39 -3.42
CA LEU A 73 11.78 -10.78 -4.66
C LEU A 73 12.92 -9.78 -4.39
N VAL A 74 12.82 -9.04 -3.28
CA VAL A 74 13.88 -8.11 -2.85
C VAL A 74 15.05 -8.87 -2.25
N LYS A 75 14.79 -9.83 -1.35
CA LYS A 75 15.84 -10.59 -0.66
C LYS A 75 16.67 -11.44 -1.63
N THR A 76 16.06 -11.98 -2.67
CA THR A 76 16.74 -12.76 -3.73
C THR A 76 17.47 -11.89 -4.76
N GLY A 77 17.25 -10.58 -4.76
CA GLY A 77 17.76 -9.68 -5.79
C GLY A 77 17.04 -9.79 -7.14
N ALA A 78 15.99 -10.60 -7.27
CA ALA A 78 15.21 -10.75 -8.50
C ALA A 78 14.60 -9.41 -8.94
N ALA A 79 14.05 -8.63 -7.99
CA ALA A 79 13.49 -7.31 -8.27
C ALA A 79 14.54 -6.32 -8.80
N ALA A 80 15.77 -6.38 -8.27
CA ALA A 80 16.88 -5.56 -8.74
C ALA A 80 17.33 -5.97 -10.15
N SER A 81 17.40 -7.28 -10.43
CA SER A 81 17.73 -7.81 -11.76
C SER A 81 16.72 -7.37 -12.81
N ILE A 82 15.42 -7.53 -12.55
CA ILE A 82 14.33 -7.10 -13.44
C ILE A 82 14.45 -5.60 -13.74
N SER A 83 14.63 -4.78 -12.70
CA SER A 83 14.77 -3.33 -12.85
C SER A 83 16.00 -2.95 -13.68
N ASN A 84 17.12 -3.63 -13.46
CA ASN A 84 18.36 -3.39 -14.17
C ASN A 84 18.22 -3.73 -15.66
N THR A 85 17.61 -4.88 -15.98
CA THR A 85 17.33 -5.28 -17.37
C THR A 85 16.43 -4.26 -18.06
N ILE A 86 15.35 -3.80 -17.41
CA ILE A 86 14.43 -2.81 -18.00
C ILE A 86 15.16 -1.50 -18.30
N VAL A 87 15.94 -0.99 -17.33
CA VAL A 87 16.66 0.28 -17.48
C VAL A 87 17.77 0.20 -18.52
N HIS A 88 18.44 -0.94 -18.67
CA HIS A 88 19.46 -1.11 -19.72
C HIS A 88 18.88 -1.39 -21.10
N THR A 89 17.69 -1.99 -21.18
CA THR A 89 17.01 -2.25 -22.46
C THR A 89 16.41 -0.96 -23.03
N LEU A 90 15.88 -0.10 -22.16
CA LEU A 90 15.37 1.21 -22.53
C LEU A 90 16.52 2.23 -22.54
N ASN A 91 17.02 2.49 -23.74
CA ASN A 91 18.14 3.39 -24.03
C ASN A 91 18.12 4.71 -23.21
N GLU A 92 19.29 5.31 -22.95
CA GLU A 92 19.45 6.51 -22.07
C GLU A 92 18.54 7.69 -22.44
N ARG A 93 18.09 7.75 -23.70
CA ARG A 93 17.11 8.74 -24.18
C ARG A 93 15.75 8.68 -23.48
N HIS A 94 15.41 7.56 -22.83
CA HIS A 94 14.12 7.32 -22.17
C HIS A 94 14.25 7.01 -20.68
N THR A 95 15.29 7.53 -20.00
CA THR A 95 15.54 7.28 -18.56
C THR A 95 14.31 7.44 -17.67
N PHE A 96 13.51 8.50 -17.84
CA PHE A 96 12.32 8.71 -17.01
C PHE A 96 11.25 7.63 -17.24
N LEU A 97 11.06 7.22 -18.50
CA LEU A 97 10.12 6.15 -18.85
C LEU A 97 10.63 4.80 -18.34
N ALA A 98 11.93 4.54 -18.43
CA ALA A 98 12.54 3.31 -17.94
C ALA A 98 12.39 3.15 -16.43
N LEU A 99 12.64 4.23 -15.67
CA LEU A 99 12.45 4.24 -14.22
C LEU A 99 10.98 4.10 -13.84
N ALA A 100 10.08 4.81 -14.53
CA ALA A 100 8.64 4.70 -14.28
C ALA A 100 8.11 3.30 -14.62
N LEU A 101 8.56 2.68 -15.73
CA LEU A 101 8.15 1.34 -16.12
C LEU A 101 8.71 0.28 -15.17
N ALA A 102 9.98 0.41 -14.75
CA ALA A 102 10.57 -0.50 -13.79
C ALA A 102 9.80 -0.47 -12.46
N THR A 103 9.51 0.72 -11.93
CA THR A 103 8.72 0.82 -10.68
C THR A 103 7.28 0.39 -10.87
N MET A 104 6.64 0.70 -12.01
CA MET A 104 5.28 0.26 -12.33
C MET A 104 5.18 -1.26 -12.38
N LEU A 105 6.10 -1.95 -13.05
CA LEU A 105 6.08 -3.40 -13.16
C LEU A 105 6.33 -4.08 -11.83
N LEU A 106 7.27 -3.56 -11.03
CA LEU A 106 7.48 -4.08 -9.68
C LEU A 106 6.23 -3.93 -8.82
N THR A 107 5.62 -2.75 -8.79
CA THR A 107 4.42 -2.52 -7.96
C THR A 107 3.18 -3.22 -8.50
N ALA A 108 3.10 -3.51 -9.80
CA ALA A 108 2.05 -4.31 -10.44
C ALA A 108 1.99 -5.75 -9.92
N ILE A 109 3.15 -6.33 -9.58
CA ILE A 109 3.24 -7.70 -9.05
C ILE A 109 2.81 -7.76 -7.56
N GLY A 110 2.57 -6.61 -6.93
CA GLY A 110 2.18 -6.51 -5.51
C GLY A 110 3.32 -6.06 -4.59
N VAL A 111 4.44 -5.59 -5.14
CA VAL A 111 5.49 -4.94 -4.36
C VAL A 111 5.00 -3.57 -3.88
N PHE A 112 5.27 -3.24 -2.61
CA PHE A 112 4.92 -1.92 -2.09
C PHE A 112 5.75 -0.80 -2.74
N ILE A 113 5.17 0.39 -2.88
CA ILE A 113 5.81 1.51 -3.59
C ILE A 113 7.13 1.91 -2.93
N ASP A 114 7.17 1.96 -1.60
CA ASP A 114 8.38 2.22 -0.81
C ASP A 114 9.48 1.20 -1.08
N VAL A 115 9.13 -0.09 -1.08
CA VAL A 115 10.04 -1.20 -1.35
C VAL A 115 10.55 -1.15 -2.81
N ALA A 116 9.67 -0.89 -3.77
CA ALA A 116 10.03 -0.77 -5.18
C ALA A 116 10.98 0.41 -5.41
N VAL A 117 10.70 1.57 -4.81
CA VAL A 117 11.57 2.76 -4.91
C VAL A 117 12.94 2.49 -4.31
N ILE A 118 13.03 1.87 -3.13
CA ILE A 118 14.33 1.52 -2.51
C ILE A 118 15.11 0.54 -3.39
N THR A 119 14.42 -0.39 -4.05
CA THR A 119 15.05 -1.37 -4.95
C THR A 119 15.62 -0.72 -6.22
N VAL A 120 14.89 0.24 -6.81
CA VAL A 120 15.28 0.91 -8.06
C VAL A 120 16.23 2.10 -7.80
N ALA A 121 16.24 2.66 -6.58
CA ALA A 121 17.01 3.85 -6.23
C ALA A 121 18.51 3.78 -6.57
N PRO A 122 19.25 2.67 -6.31
CA PRO A 122 20.67 2.60 -6.66
C PRO A 122 20.91 2.79 -8.17
N ILE A 123 20.08 2.13 -9.00
CA ILE A 123 20.14 2.20 -10.47
C ILE A 123 19.79 3.62 -10.94
N ALA A 124 18.71 4.19 -10.39
CA ALA A 124 18.26 5.54 -10.71
C ALA A 124 19.32 6.58 -10.36
N LEU A 125 19.97 6.47 -9.20
CA LEU A 125 21.02 7.40 -8.77
C LEU A 125 22.27 7.29 -9.64
N SER A 126 22.71 6.08 -9.99
CA SER A 126 23.84 5.87 -10.90
C SER A 126 23.59 6.47 -12.29
N LEU A 127 22.38 6.30 -12.82
CA LEU A 127 21.98 6.88 -14.11
C LEU A 127 21.83 8.40 -14.03
N GLY A 128 21.25 8.90 -12.94
CA GLY A 128 21.11 10.33 -12.66
C GLY A 128 22.45 11.06 -12.56
N GLN A 129 23.45 10.44 -11.95
CA GLN A 129 24.81 11.01 -11.88
C GLN A 129 25.45 11.10 -13.27
N ARG A 130 25.29 10.08 -14.11
CA ARG A 130 25.84 10.07 -15.48
C ARG A 130 25.18 11.12 -16.38
N LEU A 131 23.86 11.28 -16.25
CA LEU A 131 23.05 12.17 -17.08
C LEU A 131 22.83 13.56 -16.46
N SER A 132 23.47 13.87 -15.32
CA SER A 132 23.28 15.12 -14.55
C SER A 132 21.81 15.43 -14.20
N ILE A 133 21.01 14.39 -13.94
CA ILE A 133 19.59 14.53 -13.58
C ILE A 133 19.44 14.74 -12.07
N PRO A 134 18.67 15.74 -11.61
CA PRO A 134 18.43 15.97 -10.20
C PRO A 134 17.63 14.82 -9.55
N LYS A 135 18.00 14.47 -8.31
CA LYS A 135 17.42 13.37 -7.54
C LYS A 135 15.90 13.47 -7.38
N GLY A 136 15.37 14.69 -7.23
CA GLY A 136 13.93 14.94 -7.11
C GLY A 136 13.15 14.48 -8.34
N THR A 137 13.66 14.73 -9.55
CA THR A 137 12.99 14.33 -10.79
C THR A 137 12.96 12.81 -10.95
N LEU A 138 14.05 12.13 -10.57
CA LEU A 138 14.11 10.67 -10.56
C LEU A 138 13.10 10.08 -9.57
N LEU A 139 12.98 10.67 -8.38
CA LEU A 139 12.01 10.27 -7.37
C LEU A 139 10.58 10.45 -7.88
N ILE A 140 10.26 11.58 -8.53
CA ILE A 140 8.95 11.83 -9.12
C ILE A 140 8.62 10.77 -10.18
N ALA A 141 9.58 10.44 -11.06
CA ALA A 141 9.38 9.40 -12.08
C ALA A 141 9.11 8.02 -11.44
N MET A 142 9.88 7.65 -10.42
CA MET A 142 9.73 6.39 -9.69
C MET A 142 8.39 6.31 -8.94
N ILE A 143 8.00 7.36 -8.22
CA ILE A 143 6.73 7.43 -7.48
C ILE A 143 5.54 7.45 -8.43
N GLY A 144 5.64 8.17 -9.55
CA GLY A 144 4.63 8.20 -10.60
C GLY A 144 4.38 6.80 -11.17
N GLY A 145 5.44 6.12 -11.63
CA GLY A 145 5.35 4.74 -12.10
C GLY A 145 4.86 3.77 -11.03
N GLY A 146 5.36 3.91 -9.79
CA GLY A 146 4.99 3.08 -8.67
C GLY A 146 3.51 3.19 -8.31
N LYS A 147 2.93 4.40 -8.33
CA LYS A 147 1.48 4.61 -8.14
C LYS A 147 0.66 3.96 -9.26
N CYS A 148 1.07 4.13 -10.53
CA CYS A 148 0.39 3.48 -11.65
C CYS A 148 0.34 1.96 -11.49
N GLY A 149 1.46 1.34 -11.13
CA GLY A 149 1.51 -0.12 -10.92
C GLY A 149 0.76 -0.56 -9.67
N ASN A 150 0.72 0.26 -8.61
CA ASN A 150 -0.02 -0.06 -7.39
C ASN A 150 -1.52 -0.16 -7.68
N ILE A 151 -2.09 0.75 -8.46
CA ILE A 151 -3.54 0.78 -8.73
C ILE A 151 -4.02 -0.49 -9.49
N ILE A 152 -3.15 -1.13 -10.27
CA ILE A 152 -3.45 -2.37 -11.01
C ILE A 152 -3.05 -3.66 -10.27
N SER A 153 -2.54 -3.57 -9.03
CA SER A 153 -1.99 -4.71 -8.30
C SER A 153 -2.90 -5.22 -7.19
N PRO A 154 -2.75 -6.50 -6.78
CA PRO A 154 -3.48 -7.07 -5.66
C PRO A 154 -2.84 -6.60 -4.34
N ASN A 155 -2.95 -5.30 -4.06
CA ASN A 155 -2.40 -4.67 -2.86
C ASN A 155 -3.48 -4.48 -1.78
N PRO A 156 -3.10 -4.22 -0.51
CA PRO A 156 -4.04 -4.00 0.59
C PRO A 156 -5.17 -3.03 0.29
N ASN A 157 -4.85 -1.90 -0.32
CA ASN A 157 -5.80 -0.83 -0.56
C ASN A 157 -6.85 -1.28 -1.59
N THR A 158 -6.42 -1.97 -2.65
CA THR A 158 -7.32 -2.52 -3.67
C THR A 158 -8.19 -3.64 -3.12
N ILE A 159 -7.63 -4.50 -2.25
CA ILE A 159 -8.37 -5.60 -1.63
C ILE A 159 -9.43 -5.07 -0.67
N VAL A 160 -9.08 -4.13 0.20
CA VAL A 160 -10.03 -3.52 1.14
C VAL A 160 -11.12 -2.74 0.39
N ALA A 161 -10.78 -2.04 -0.70
CA ALA A 161 -11.78 -1.41 -1.55
C ALA A 161 -12.72 -2.45 -2.18
N ALA A 162 -12.19 -3.53 -2.76
CA ALA A 162 -13.00 -4.60 -3.35
C ALA A 162 -13.96 -5.23 -2.32
N GLU A 163 -13.47 -5.57 -1.12
CA GLU A 163 -14.28 -6.17 -0.06
C GLU A 163 -15.34 -5.20 0.48
N ASN A 164 -14.99 -3.93 0.74
CA ASN A 164 -15.93 -2.94 1.26
C ASN A 164 -17.06 -2.59 0.28
N PHE A 165 -16.78 -2.61 -1.03
CA PHE A 165 -17.76 -2.31 -2.07
C PHE A 165 -18.42 -3.57 -2.64
N GLY A 166 -18.09 -4.77 -2.14
CA GLY A 166 -18.62 -6.05 -2.64
C GLY A 166 -18.25 -6.35 -4.10
N ALA A 167 -17.18 -5.72 -4.61
CA ALA A 167 -16.72 -5.88 -5.98
C ALA A 167 -15.70 -7.03 -6.06
N ASP A 168 -15.66 -7.73 -7.20
CA ASP A 168 -14.65 -8.76 -7.40
C ASP A 168 -13.26 -8.13 -7.55
N LEU A 169 -12.25 -8.67 -6.86
CA LEU A 169 -10.89 -8.10 -6.86
C LEU A 169 -10.32 -7.99 -8.28
N SER A 170 -10.59 -8.98 -9.14
CA SER A 170 -10.09 -8.98 -10.51
C SER A 170 -10.73 -7.85 -11.32
N SER A 171 -12.01 -7.56 -11.08
CA SER A 171 -12.73 -6.46 -11.74
C SER A 171 -12.16 -5.10 -11.34
N VAL A 172 -11.86 -4.90 -10.04
CA VAL A 172 -11.26 -3.65 -9.55
C VAL A 172 -9.86 -3.47 -10.15
N MET A 173 -9.04 -4.52 -10.20
CA MET A 173 -7.72 -4.45 -10.83
C MET A 173 -7.82 -4.15 -12.34
N PHE A 174 -8.77 -4.76 -13.05
CA PHE A 174 -8.90 -4.61 -14.50
C PHE A 174 -9.40 -3.21 -14.91
N VAL A 175 -10.36 -2.65 -14.16
CA VAL A 175 -10.85 -1.28 -14.37
C VAL A 175 -9.73 -0.25 -14.23
N ASN A 176 -8.73 -0.54 -13.42
CA ASN A 176 -7.60 0.33 -13.16
C ASN A 176 -6.50 0.28 -14.25
N ILE A 177 -6.52 -0.71 -15.15
CA ILE A 177 -5.53 -0.84 -16.24
C ILE A 177 -5.76 0.20 -17.34
N VAL A 178 -7.01 0.60 -17.58
CA VAL A 178 -7.37 1.57 -18.62
C VAL A 178 -8.12 2.74 -17.96
N PRO A 179 -7.51 3.93 -17.82
CA PRO A 179 -8.17 5.05 -17.15
C PRO A 179 -9.45 5.57 -17.82
N ILE A 180 -9.86 5.12 -19.02
CA ILE A 180 -11.02 5.68 -19.73
C ILE A 180 -11.76 4.60 -20.53
N ARG A 181 -12.99 4.26 -20.12
CA ARG A 181 -14.26 4.40 -20.88
C ARG A 181 -15.41 3.61 -20.24
N ARG A 182 -15.94 4.06 -19.09
CA ARG A 182 -17.39 4.01 -18.76
C ARG A 182 -17.64 4.60 -17.36
N ALA A 183 -17.78 5.92 -17.33
CA ALA A 183 -18.85 6.53 -16.55
C ALA A 183 -20.15 6.33 -17.35
N ILE A 184 -20.80 5.17 -17.22
CA ILE A 184 -22.18 4.92 -17.68
C ILE A 184 -22.75 3.90 -16.69
N HIS A 185 -23.19 4.38 -15.53
CA HIS A 185 -24.60 4.60 -15.13
C HIS A 185 -25.15 3.38 -14.32
N PRO A 186 -26.15 3.63 -13.46
CA PRO A 186 -26.27 3.13 -12.08
C PRO A 186 -26.70 1.66 -11.95
#